data_AF-A0A839UVA2-F1
#
_entry.id   AF-A0A839UVA2-F1
#
_cell.length_a   1.000
_cell.length_b   1.000
_cell.length_c   1.000
_cell.angle_alpha   90.00
_cell.angle_beta   90.00
_cell.angle_gamma   90.00
#
_symmetry.space_group_name_H-M   'P 1'
#
loop_
_entity.id
_entity.type
_entity.pdbx_description
1 polymer ?
#
loop_
_entity_poly.entity_id
_entity_poly.type
_entity_poly.pdbx_seq_one_letter_code
_entity_poly.pdbx_strand_id
1 'polypeptide(L)'
;MKYPSQVGKMPARVLARLLAGQRLTHLSFQHIAATYRLAGPIERLRNEYGWPIIGQERIVHTTDPTGREARYFVYLLQISDIQIAGRDGQEFSKRVFEWEAKRIEVREKRTEGNEATLTPYRQSNNNFLSRDHSNIYNAKGSNHGKD
;
A
#
# COMPACT_ATOMS: atom_id res chain seq x y z
N MET A 1 6.47 -3.46 -28.24
CA MET A 1 6.42 -3.30 -26.77
C MET A 1 7.71 -3.83 -26.19
N LYS A 2 8.27 -3.18 -25.16
CA LYS A 2 9.51 -3.60 -24.50
C LYS A 2 9.23 -3.98 -23.05
N TYR A 3 9.86 -5.03 -22.57
CA TYR A 3 9.77 -5.40 -21.15
C TYR A 3 10.79 -4.60 -20.32
N PRO A 4 10.43 -4.11 -19.13
CA PRO A 4 11.41 -3.56 -18.18
C PRO A 4 12.50 -4.58 -17.85
N SER A 5 13.77 -4.18 -17.96
CA SER A 5 14.91 -5.09 -17.76
C SER A 5 15.09 -5.57 -16.32
N GLN A 6 14.61 -4.78 -15.34
CA GLN A 6 14.75 -5.07 -13.91
C GLN A 6 13.40 -5.44 -13.28
N VAL A 7 13.24 -6.71 -12.91
CA VAL A 7 11.99 -7.25 -12.33
C VAL A 7 11.58 -6.61 -11.00
N GLY A 8 12.51 -6.04 -10.24
CA GLY A 8 12.23 -5.40 -8.95
C GLY A 8 11.72 -3.96 -9.01
N LYS A 9 11.71 -3.34 -10.19
CA LYS A 9 11.28 -1.94 -10.35
C LYS A 9 9.76 -1.83 -10.52
N MET A 10 9.18 -0.70 -10.13
CA MET A 10 7.71 -0.52 -10.18
C MET A 10 7.09 -0.75 -11.56
N PRO A 11 7.66 -0.28 -12.69
CA PRO A 11 7.13 -0.59 -14.02
C PRO A 11 7.01 -2.10 -14.29
N ALA A 12 8.00 -2.90 -13.87
CA ALA A 12 7.96 -4.36 -14.03
C ALA A 12 6.81 -4.98 -13.23
N ARG A 13 6.68 -4.58 -11.96
CA ARG A 13 5.64 -5.04 -11.03
C ARG A 13 4.23 -4.70 -11.52
N VAL A 14 4.04 -3.51 -12.08
CA VAL A 14 2.77 -3.07 -12.67
C VAL A 14 2.47 -3.86 -13.94
N LEU A 15 3.42 -3.95 -14.86
CA LEU A 15 3.24 -4.65 -16.14
C LEU A 15 2.89 -6.12 -15.94
N ALA A 16 3.59 -6.83 -15.04
CA ALA A 16 3.32 -8.25 -14.76
C ALA A 16 1.86 -8.50 -14.34
N ARG A 17 1.27 -7.58 -13.56
CA ARG A 17 -0.12 -7.66 -13.12
C ARG A 17 -1.10 -7.41 -14.25
N LEU A 18 -0.83 -6.40 -15.07
CA LEU A 18 -1.64 -6.09 -16.25
C LEU A 18 -1.61 -7.25 -17.27
N LEU A 19 -0.44 -7.86 -17.48
CA LEU A 19 -0.27 -9.04 -18.34
C LEU A 19 -0.97 -10.29 -17.77
N ALA A 20 -1.07 -10.40 -16.44
CA ALA A 20 -1.90 -11.40 -15.78
C ALA A 20 -3.41 -11.10 -15.86
N GLY A 21 -3.82 -10.07 -16.61
CA GLY A 21 -5.22 -9.68 -16.79
C GLY A 21 -5.81 -8.87 -15.63
N GLN A 22 -5.00 -8.46 -14.65
CA GLN A 22 -5.49 -7.67 -13.53
C GLN A 22 -5.85 -6.25 -13.98
N ARG A 23 -6.88 -5.71 -13.35
CA ARG A 23 -7.24 -4.29 -13.43
C ARG A 23 -6.71 -3.57 -12.20
N LEU A 24 -5.97 -2.48 -12.42
CA LEU A 24 -5.28 -1.78 -11.34
C LEU A 24 -5.92 -0.43 -11.06
N THR A 25 -6.19 -0.16 -9.79
CA THR A 25 -6.50 1.19 -9.29
C THR A 25 -5.36 1.64 -8.39
N HIS A 26 -5.28 2.94 -8.09
CA HIS A 26 -4.29 3.43 -7.13
C HIS A 26 -4.45 2.75 -5.76
N LEU A 27 -5.68 2.54 -5.32
CA LEU A 27 -5.99 1.86 -4.06
C LEU A 27 -5.56 0.39 -4.08
N SER A 28 -5.93 -0.37 -5.12
CA SER A 28 -5.53 -1.79 -5.20
C SER A 28 -4.01 -1.92 -5.26
N PHE A 29 -3.34 -1.02 -5.98
CA PHE A 29 -1.89 -1.03 -6.06
C PHE A 29 -1.20 -0.62 -4.75
N GLN A 30 -1.81 0.27 -3.95
CA GLN A 30 -1.30 0.58 -2.61
C GLN A 30 -1.27 -0.65 -1.71
N HIS A 31 -2.32 -1.47 -1.70
CA HIS A 31 -2.35 -2.70 -0.92
C HIS A 31 -1.28 -3.71 -1.37
N ILE A 32 -0.98 -3.73 -2.67
CA ILE A 32 -0.05 -4.71 -3.24
C ILE A 32 1.42 -4.26 -3.12
N ALA A 33 1.69 -2.97 -3.32
CA ALA A 33 3.04 -2.44 -3.47
C ALA A 33 3.45 -1.46 -2.38
N ALA A 34 2.59 -1.21 -1.38
CA ALA A 34 2.77 -0.23 -0.31
C ALA A 34 3.07 1.19 -0.84
N THR A 35 2.53 1.54 -2.01
CA THR A 35 2.71 2.86 -2.63
C THR A 35 1.47 3.30 -3.38
N TYR A 36 1.15 4.59 -3.27
CA TYR A 36 0.03 5.20 -4.00
C TYR A 36 0.43 5.72 -5.39
N ARG A 37 1.73 5.66 -5.76
CA ARG A 37 2.27 6.27 -6.98
C ARG A 37 2.13 5.39 -8.22
N LEU A 38 0.92 4.89 -8.52
CA LEU A 38 0.67 4.03 -9.68
C LEU A 38 0.83 4.78 -11.03
N ALA A 39 0.44 6.05 -11.09
CA ALA A 39 0.44 6.83 -12.33
C ALA A 39 1.83 6.92 -12.99
N GLY A 40 2.90 7.12 -12.21
CA GLY A 40 4.26 7.24 -12.74
C GLY A 40 4.72 5.97 -13.50
N PRO A 41 4.66 4.77 -12.89
CA PRO A 41 4.92 3.52 -13.61
C PRO A 41 4.05 3.32 -14.86
N ILE A 42 2.76 3.69 -14.82
CA ILE A 42 1.86 3.59 -15.99
C ILE A 42 2.34 4.49 -17.12
N GLU A 43 2.66 5.76 -16.82
CA GLU A 43 3.19 6.71 -17.79
C GLU A 43 4.46 6.19 -18.44
N ARG A 44 5.41 5.70 -17.64
CA ARG A 44 6.65 5.11 -18.16
C ARG A 44 6.37 3.91 -19.06
N LEU A 45 5.47 3.00 -18.65
CA LEU A 45 5.11 1.83 -19.45
C LEU A 45 4.51 2.22 -20.81
N ARG A 46 3.72 3.29 -20.87
CA ARG A 46 3.19 3.82 -22.14
C ARG A 46 4.29 4.47 -22.98
N ASN A 47 5.00 5.42 -22.40
CA ASN A 47 5.86 6.34 -23.15
C ASN A 47 7.24 5.76 -23.44
N GLU A 48 7.87 5.08 -22.48
CA GLU A 48 9.22 4.52 -22.63
C GLU A 48 9.20 3.08 -23.19
N TYR A 49 8.22 2.29 -22.76
CA TYR A 49 8.15 0.85 -23.08
C TYR A 49 7.13 0.51 -24.17
N GLY A 50 6.28 1.45 -24.55
CA GLY A 50 5.34 1.34 -25.67
C GLY A 50 4.16 0.40 -25.40
N TRP A 51 3.76 0.18 -24.14
CA TRP A 51 2.61 -0.66 -23.81
C TRP A 51 1.29 0.10 -23.98
N PRO A 52 0.28 -0.49 -24.65
CA PRO A 52 -1.02 0.14 -24.91
C PRO A 52 -1.97 0.08 -23.70
N ILE A 53 -1.48 0.52 -22.53
CA ILE A 53 -2.28 0.49 -21.29
C ILE A 53 -3.39 1.52 -21.38
N ILE A 54 -4.63 1.12 -21.14
CA ILE A 54 -5.79 2.00 -21.14
C ILE A 54 -6.10 2.42 -19.71
N GLY A 55 -6.46 3.69 -19.53
CA GLY A 55 -7.02 4.21 -18.28
C GLY A 55 -8.50 4.50 -18.49
N GLN A 56 -9.36 3.85 -17.72
CA GLN A 56 -10.79 4.14 -17.69
C GLN A 56 -11.10 4.97 -16.46
N GLU A 57 -11.59 6.20 -16.65
CA GLU A 57 -12.12 6.98 -15.54
C GLU A 57 -13.40 6.34 -15.02
N ARG A 58 -13.54 6.30 -13.70
CA ARG A 58 -14.71 5.81 -12.98
C ARG A 58 -15.07 6.82 -11.91
N ILE A 59 -16.36 6.92 -11.64
CA ILE A 59 -16.93 7.78 -10.61
C ILE A 59 -17.68 6.88 -9.64
N VAL A 60 -17.40 7.04 -8.36
CA VAL A 60 -18.12 6.37 -7.26
C VAL A 60 -18.52 7.40 -6.22
N HIS A 61 -19.67 7.18 -5.59
CA HIS A 61 -20.09 8.00 -4.45
C HIS A 61 -19.36 7.53 -3.21
N THR A 62 -18.85 8.46 -2.43
CA THR A 62 -18.27 8.18 -1.12
C THR A 62 -19.37 7.85 -0.12
N THR A 63 -19.01 7.11 0.92
CA THR A 63 -19.93 6.69 1.99
C THR A 63 -20.13 7.77 3.06
N ASP A 64 -19.46 8.91 2.94
CA ASP A 64 -19.62 9.99 3.91
C ASP A 64 -21.01 10.66 3.76
N PRO A 65 -21.55 11.29 4.81
CA PRO A 65 -22.91 11.85 4.79
C PRO A 65 -23.15 12.89 3.69
N THR A 66 -22.09 13.46 3.11
CA THR A 66 -22.21 14.45 2.04
C THR A 66 -22.24 13.82 0.64
N GLY A 67 -22.01 12.50 0.52
CA GLY A 67 -22.19 11.73 -0.72
C GLY A 67 -21.32 12.21 -1.87
N ARG A 68 -20.13 12.72 -1.59
CA ARG A 68 -19.24 13.31 -2.60
C ARG A 68 -18.88 12.29 -3.68
N GLU A 69 -18.69 12.78 -4.90
CA GLU A 69 -18.16 11.96 -5.98
C GLU A 69 -16.63 11.84 -5.88
N ALA A 70 -16.15 10.60 -5.85
CA ALA A 70 -14.74 10.29 -6.03
C ALA A 70 -14.49 9.79 -7.46
N ARG A 71 -13.57 10.45 -8.16
CA ARG A 71 -13.11 10.05 -9.49
C ARG A 71 -11.80 9.31 -9.39
N TYR A 72 -11.68 8.18 -10.07
CA TYR A 72 -10.46 7.39 -10.09
C TYR A 72 -10.29 6.67 -11.43
N PHE A 73 -9.05 6.31 -11.74
CA PHE A 73 -8.73 5.52 -12.93
C PHE A 73 -8.58 4.04 -12.62
N VAL A 74 -9.11 3.22 -13.53
CA VAL A 74 -8.84 1.79 -13.63
C VAL A 74 -7.94 1.56 -14.84
N TYR A 75 -6.74 1.03 -14.60
CA TYR A 75 -5.77 0.72 -15.65
C TYR A 75 -5.84 -0.75 -16.04
N LEU A 76 -5.78 -1.03 -17.34
CA LEU A 76 -5.82 -2.38 -17.89
C LEU A 76 -5.09 -2.47 -19.24
N LEU A 77 -4.72 -3.69 -19.63
CA LEU A 77 -4.40 -4.06 -21.01
C LEU A 77 -5.63 -4.72 -21.63
N GLN A 78 -5.83 -4.53 -22.95
CA GLN A 78 -6.87 -5.30 -23.64
C GLN A 78 -6.45 -6.76 -23.75
N ILE A 79 -7.44 -7.65 -23.88
CA ILE A 79 -7.19 -9.08 -24.04
C ILE A 79 -6.32 -9.33 -25.29
N SER A 80 -6.53 -8.58 -26.37
CA SER A 80 -5.73 -8.65 -27.59
C SER A 80 -4.25 -8.34 -27.32
N ASP A 81 -3.95 -7.31 -26.51
CA ASP A 81 -2.57 -6.94 -26.18
C ASP A 81 -1.88 -8.01 -25.33
N ILE A 82 -2.63 -8.63 -24.41
CA ILE A 82 -2.14 -9.74 -23.58
C ILE A 82 -1.86 -10.98 -24.46
N GLN A 83 -2.75 -11.28 -25.41
CA GLN A 83 -2.57 -12.37 -26.37
C GLN A 83 -1.35 -12.15 -27.26
N ILE A 84 -1.14 -10.91 -27.74
CA ILE A 84 0.06 -10.54 -28.52
C ILE A 84 1.33 -10.72 -27.69
N ALA A 85 1.32 -10.37 -26.40
CA ALA A 85 2.45 -10.59 -25.51
C ALA A 85 2.77 -12.09 -25.32
N GLY A 86 1.75 -12.96 -25.42
CA GLY A 86 1.90 -14.41 -25.52
C GLY A 86 2.79 -15.03 -24.44
N ARG A 87 3.62 -16.00 -24.85
CA ARG A 87 4.54 -16.73 -23.97
C ARG A 87 5.54 -15.80 -23.29
N ASP A 88 6.04 -14.78 -23.99
CA ASP A 88 7.03 -13.85 -23.44
C ASP A 88 6.44 -13.01 -22.30
N GLY A 89 5.18 -12.58 -22.45
CA GLY A 89 4.45 -11.89 -21.40
C GLY A 89 4.20 -12.76 -20.17
N GLN A 90 3.90 -14.04 -20.38
CA GLN A 90 3.72 -15.02 -19.30
C GLN A 90 5.02 -15.25 -18.54
N GLU A 91 6.13 -15.50 -19.25
CA GLU A 91 7.43 -15.75 -18.64
C GLU A 91 7.94 -14.50 -17.89
N PHE A 92 7.76 -13.32 -18.46
CA PHE A 92 8.06 -12.07 -17.78
C PHE A 92 7.27 -11.92 -16.47
N SER A 93 5.96 -12.15 -16.51
CA SER A 93 5.10 -12.01 -15.35
C SER A 93 5.48 -13.00 -14.25
N LYS A 94 5.75 -14.25 -14.63
CA LYS A 94 6.25 -15.30 -13.73
C LYS A 94 7.52 -14.87 -13.00
N ARG A 95 8.54 -14.41 -13.73
CA ARG A 95 9.81 -13.95 -13.15
C ARG A 95 9.63 -12.80 -12.15
N VAL A 96 8.71 -11.87 -12.43
CA VAL A 96 8.40 -10.76 -11.52
C VAL A 96 7.73 -11.28 -10.25
N PHE A 97 6.73 -12.16 -10.36
CA PHE A 97 6.05 -12.71 -9.20
C PHE A 97 6.97 -13.59 -8.34
N GLU A 98 7.84 -14.40 -8.95
CA GLU A 98 8.85 -15.17 -8.23
C GLU A 98 9.82 -14.26 -7.46
N TRP A 99 10.23 -13.14 -8.06
CA TRP A 99 11.06 -12.15 -7.38
C TRP A 99 10.33 -11.51 -6.19
N GLU A 100 9.04 -11.19 -6.33
CA GLU A 100 8.23 -10.65 -5.24
C GLU A 100 8.04 -11.66 -4.11
N ALA A 101 7.79 -12.93 -4.42
CA ALA A 101 7.64 -14.01 -3.43
C ALA A 101 8.93 -14.16 -2.59
N LYS A 102 10.09 -14.24 -3.24
CA LYS A 102 11.40 -14.30 -2.56
C LYS A 102 11.63 -13.09 -1.64
N ARG A 103 11.20 -11.91 -2.07
CA ARG A 103 11.31 -10.66 -1.29
C ARG A 103 10.45 -10.68 -0.03
N ILE A 104 9.25 -11.25 -0.11
CA ILE A 104 8.35 -11.41 1.04
C ILE A 104 8.96 -12.40 2.03
N GLU A 105 9.40 -13.56 1.55
CA GLU A 105 10.05 -14.59 2.39
C GLU A 105 11.28 -14.04 3.13
N VAL A 106 12.14 -13.27 2.46
CA VAL A 106 13.31 -12.63 3.10
C VAL A 106 12.89 -11.61 4.16
N ARG A 107 11.76 -10.91 3.96
CA ARG A 107 11.24 -9.93 4.92
C ARG A 107 10.67 -10.64 6.16
N GLU A 108 9.91 -11.71 5.98
CA GLU A 108 9.33 -12.51 7.06
C GLU A 108 10.41 -13.11 7.94
N LYS A 109 11.42 -13.76 7.35
CA LYS A 109 12.57 -14.32 8.10
C LYS A 109 13.34 -13.27 8.91
N ARG A 110 13.43 -12.02 8.41
CA ARG A 110 14.05 -10.91 9.16
C ARG A 110 13.19 -10.46 10.33
N THR A 111 11.87 -10.47 10.18
CA THR A 111 10.95 -10.13 11.28
C THR A 111 11.02 -11.20 12.37
N GLU A 112 11.00 -12.49 12.01
CA GLU A 112 11.10 -13.61 12.96
C GLU A 112 12.45 -13.64 13.70
N GLY A 113 13.57 -13.39 13.01
CA GLY A 113 14.90 -13.32 13.64
C GLY A 113 15.08 -12.10 14.56
N ASN A 114 14.38 -11.00 14.29
CA ASN A 114 14.39 -9.81 15.15
C ASN A 114 13.47 -9.96 16.37
N GLU A 115 12.36 -10.70 16.27
CA GLU A 115 11.53 -11.03 17.43
C GLU A 115 12.25 -11.97 18.41
N ALA A 116 13.08 -12.89 17.91
CA ALA A 116 13.92 -13.77 18.72
C ALA A 116 15.05 -13.04 19.50
N THR A 117 15.27 -11.74 19.26
CA THR A 117 16.31 -10.93 19.94
C THR A 117 15.75 -9.80 20.81
N LEU A 118 14.43 -9.72 20.99
CA LEU A 118 13.84 -8.88 22.03
C LEU A 118 14.10 -9.49 23.41
N THR A 119 15.22 -9.12 24.03
CA THR A 119 15.44 -9.29 25.46
C THR A 119 14.32 -8.54 26.21
N PRO A 120 13.74 -9.12 27.28
CA PRO A 120 12.73 -8.43 28.05
C PRO A 120 13.35 -7.16 28.63
N TYR A 121 12.82 -6.00 28.21
CA TYR A 121 13.21 -4.72 28.76
C TYR A 121 12.95 -4.76 30.27
N ARG A 122 14.06 -4.70 31.02
CA ARG A 122 14.21 -4.55 32.46
C ARG A 122 13.00 -3.86 33.12
N GLN A 123 12.26 -4.59 33.95
CA GLN A 123 11.39 -3.98 34.95
C GLN A 123 12.27 -3.19 35.93
N SER A 124 12.43 -1.89 35.70
CA SER A 124 13.06 -1.00 36.68
C SER A 124 11.99 -0.45 37.63
N ASN A 125 11.92 -1.07 38.81
CA ASN A 125 11.62 -0.48 40.11
C ASN A 125 10.88 0.88 40.12
N ASN A 126 9.55 0.83 40.23
CA ASN A 126 8.78 1.93 40.80
C ASN A 126 8.91 1.87 42.33
N ASN A 127 10.06 2.31 42.84
CA ASN A 127 10.23 2.75 44.22
C ASN A 127 10.73 4.19 44.17
N PHE A 128 9.81 5.14 44.00
CA PHE A 128 10.09 6.54 44.25
C PHE A 128 8.92 7.17 45.02
N LEU A 129 9.11 7.16 46.33
CA LEU A 129 8.64 8.13 47.32
C LEU A 129 7.14 8.40 47.41
N SER A 130 6.55 7.71 48.39
CA SER A 130 5.62 8.29 49.35
C SER A 130 6.04 9.72 49.72
N ARG A 131 5.26 10.70 49.26
CA ARG A 131 5.10 11.98 49.94
C ARG A 131 3.60 12.27 49.99
N ASP A 132 3.06 12.09 51.18
CA ASP A 132 1.92 12.86 51.67
C ASP A 132 2.04 14.31 51.17
N HIS A 133 0.96 14.83 50.61
CA HIS A 133 0.53 16.22 50.77
C HIS A 133 -0.97 16.23 50.54
N SER A 134 -1.68 16.08 51.65
CA SER A 134 -3.06 16.49 51.83
C SER A 134 -3.21 17.99 51.55
N ASN A 135 -4.27 18.32 50.81
CA ASN A 135 -4.85 19.65 50.61
C ASN A 135 -3.96 20.73 49.97
N ILE A 136 -4.56 21.52 49.07
CA ILE A 136 -4.83 22.95 49.25
C ILE A 136 -5.40 23.48 47.90
N TYR A 137 -6.48 24.27 48.01
CA TYR A 137 -7.24 25.02 46.98
C TYR A 137 -8.28 24.27 46.15
N ASN A 138 -9.49 24.16 46.71
CA ASN A 138 -10.71 24.28 45.91
C ASN A 138 -11.56 25.42 46.50
N ALA A 139 -11.53 26.57 45.83
CA ALA A 139 -12.31 27.75 46.20
C ALA A 139 -13.08 28.24 44.96
N LYS A 140 -14.42 28.14 45.07
CA LYS A 140 -15.49 29.00 44.49
C LYS A 140 -15.42 29.24 42.97
N GLY A 141 -16.42 28.96 42.15
CA GLY A 141 -17.84 28.72 42.32
C GLY A 141 -18.56 29.28 41.08
N SER A 142 -19.66 28.68 40.63
CA SER A 142 -20.72 29.41 39.93
C SER A 142 -21.99 28.57 39.87
N ASN A 143 -23.09 29.20 40.28
CA ASN A 143 -24.46 28.72 40.34
C ASN A 143 -25.08 28.52 38.97
N HIS A 144 -26.09 27.65 38.89
CA HIS A 144 -27.42 27.74 38.23
C HIS A 144 -28.00 26.31 38.37
N GLY A 145 -29.07 26.01 39.11
CA GLY A 145 -30.41 26.59 39.13
C GLY A 145 -31.40 25.56 38.55
N LYS A 146 -32.55 25.37 39.22
CA LYS A 146 -33.71 24.47 38.92
C LYS A 146 -33.64 23.07 39.56
N ASP A 147 -34.64 22.56 40.27
CA ASP A 147 -35.96 23.03 40.74
C ASP A 147 -36.26 22.33 42.08
#